data_AF-A0A965Y9S1-F1
#
_entry.id   AF-A0A965Y9S1-F1
#
_cell.length_a   1.000
_cell.length_b   1.000
_cell.length_c   1.000
_cell.angle_alpha   90.00
_cell.angle_beta   90.00
_cell.angle_gamma   90.00
#
_symmetry.space_group_name_H-M   'P 1'
#
loop_
_entity.id
_entity.type
_entity.pdbx_description
1 polymer ?
#
loop_
_entity_poly.entity_id
_entity_poly.type
_entity_poly.pdbx_seq_one_letter_code
_entity_poly.pdbx_strand_id
1 'polypeptide(L)'
;MELLHEQCKKEILKLIKESNYPKNHPFLDKSFENDQFLDILAYLKSYINQNMIDSYITGKLKAHNKGVFALDKYRQVFCEVTFLWYLVAGLIKNNKIDVVNTLIYEPMLENGKKLEYSFYEKDLNLKINFEVKNINCDPFLKDTNIDFKKDGKYIKSYFGDPIESLVTDSQNYTEISSQYSQIKSALKKINDKFIVKDNELNVGVIVCQFSTSWEEFITYFLHPKKGYINLNKKKKIFDKFDLVVFFSGVATPDINYENIYQTWNTYSYVISNRIPNEILLNFRLDNVVFYNGRILDEMSQFINENFGKYVFIIHEGIIQFFSEDIPKESVDKYCKQISDELYHKK
;
A
#
# COMPACT_ATOMS: atom_id res chain seq x y z
N MET A 1 21.18 -18.43 5.75
CA MET A 1 19.88 -17.79 5.49
C MET A 1 18.92 -18.74 4.79
N GLU A 2 19.28 -19.35 3.65
CA GLU A 2 18.40 -20.30 2.94
C GLU A 2 17.90 -21.48 3.82
N LEU A 3 18.78 -22.09 4.62
CA LEU A 3 18.37 -23.18 5.52
C LEU A 3 17.36 -22.72 6.58
N LEU A 4 17.51 -21.51 7.12
CA LEU A 4 16.60 -20.93 8.11
C LEU A 4 15.26 -20.54 7.45
N HIS A 5 15.30 -19.99 6.25
CA HIS A 5 14.10 -19.70 5.45
C HIS A 5 13.24 -20.94 5.23
N GLU A 6 13.85 -22.04 4.76
CA GLU A 6 13.13 -23.30 4.53
C GLU A 6 12.57 -23.91 5.82
N GLN A 7 13.28 -23.76 6.94
CA GLN A 7 12.76 -24.14 8.26
C GLN A 7 11.53 -23.31 8.63
N CYS A 8 11.61 -21.97 8.51
CA CYS A 8 10.49 -21.08 8.78
C CYS A 8 9.28 -21.37 7.88
N LYS A 9 9.47 -21.67 6.59
CA LYS A 9 8.36 -22.08 5.70
C LYS A 9 7.64 -23.33 6.21
N LYS A 10 8.39 -24.35 6.59
CA LYS A 10 7.83 -25.60 7.14
C LYS A 10 7.07 -25.36 8.43
N GLU A 11 7.61 -24.53 9.32
CA GLU A 11 6.94 -24.13 10.57
C GLU A 11 5.64 -23.38 10.30
N ILE A 12 5.64 -22.41 9.39
CA ILE A 12 4.45 -21.63 9.01
C ILE A 12 3.37 -22.55 8.42
N LEU A 13 3.72 -23.43 7.49
CA LEU A 13 2.78 -24.39 6.91
C LEU A 13 2.19 -25.34 7.96
N LYS A 14 3.00 -25.77 8.93
CA LYS A 14 2.53 -26.56 10.07
C LYS A 14 1.55 -25.76 10.93
N LEU A 15 1.90 -24.52 11.30
CA LEU A 15 1.03 -23.63 12.07
C LEU A 15 -0.32 -23.41 11.38
N ILE A 16 -0.32 -23.20 10.07
CA ILE A 16 -1.55 -23.04 9.27
C ILE A 16 -2.43 -24.30 9.37
N LYS A 17 -1.84 -25.48 9.20
CA LYS A 17 -2.56 -26.77 9.32
C LYS A 17 -3.16 -26.96 10.72
N GLU A 18 -2.48 -26.54 11.76
CA GLU A 18 -2.93 -26.64 13.16
C GLU A 18 -3.93 -25.54 13.57
N SER A 19 -4.07 -24.49 12.76
CA SER A 19 -4.79 -23.27 13.13
C SER A 19 -6.29 -23.25 12.79
N ASN A 20 -6.87 -24.32 12.22
CA ASN A 20 -8.30 -24.40 11.86
C ASN A 20 -8.79 -23.21 11.02
N TYR A 21 -8.12 -22.95 9.89
CA TYR A 21 -8.51 -21.89 8.97
C TYR A 21 -9.91 -22.14 8.36
N PRO A 22 -10.70 -21.08 8.09
CA PRO A 22 -12.01 -21.23 7.46
C PRO A 22 -11.90 -21.79 6.05
N LYS A 23 -12.95 -22.49 5.60
CA LYS A 23 -13.02 -23.04 4.23
C LYS A 23 -12.85 -21.92 3.20
N ASN A 24 -12.20 -22.23 2.07
CA ASN A 24 -11.87 -21.32 0.96
C ASN A 24 -10.86 -20.22 1.30
N HIS A 25 -10.18 -20.31 2.45
CA HIS A 25 -9.07 -19.40 2.76
C HIS A 25 -7.89 -19.64 1.80
N PRO A 26 -7.21 -18.60 1.27
CA PRO A 26 -6.09 -18.75 0.35
C PRO A 26 -4.98 -19.70 0.84
N PHE A 27 -4.67 -19.67 2.13
CA PHE A 27 -3.67 -20.57 2.74
C PHE A 27 -4.02 -22.07 2.70
N LEU A 28 -5.26 -22.42 2.41
CA LEU A 28 -5.69 -23.82 2.23
C LEU A 28 -5.59 -24.26 0.77
N ASP A 29 -5.27 -23.36 -0.16
CA ASP A 29 -5.01 -23.71 -1.55
C ASP A 29 -3.65 -24.42 -1.67
N LYS A 30 -3.58 -25.44 -2.53
CA LYS A 30 -2.33 -26.20 -2.75
C LYS A 30 -1.23 -25.33 -3.35
N SER A 31 -1.58 -24.29 -4.10
CA SER A 31 -0.61 -23.37 -4.69
C SER A 31 0.11 -22.52 -3.64
N PHE A 32 -0.45 -22.37 -2.43
CA PHE A 32 0.13 -21.52 -1.38
C PHE A 32 1.53 -21.97 -0.93
N GLU A 33 1.87 -23.26 -1.04
CA GLU A 33 3.20 -23.77 -0.72
C GLU A 33 4.31 -23.16 -1.61
N ASN A 34 3.94 -22.65 -2.79
CA ASN A 34 4.82 -21.99 -3.75
C ASN A 34 4.52 -20.49 -3.89
N ASP A 35 3.65 -19.93 -3.05
CA ASP A 35 3.25 -18.53 -3.12
C ASP A 35 4.32 -17.63 -2.48
N GLN A 36 4.65 -16.53 -3.15
CA GLN A 36 5.66 -15.58 -2.67
C GLN A 36 5.32 -14.99 -1.29
N PHE A 37 4.04 -14.89 -0.94
CA PHE A 37 3.63 -14.43 0.38
C PHE A 37 4.08 -15.37 1.50
N LEU A 38 4.17 -16.68 1.23
CA LEU A 38 4.78 -17.63 2.17
C LEU A 38 6.27 -17.32 2.37
N ASP A 39 6.99 -17.00 1.30
CA ASP A 39 8.40 -16.60 1.39
C ASP A 39 8.55 -15.30 2.20
N ILE A 40 7.67 -14.30 1.98
CA ILE A 40 7.65 -13.06 2.78
C ILE A 40 7.46 -13.35 4.26
N LEU A 41 6.47 -14.19 4.62
CA LEU A 41 6.24 -14.57 6.01
C LEU A 41 7.44 -15.31 6.60
N ALA A 42 8.09 -16.17 5.83
CA ALA A 42 9.27 -16.91 6.26
C ALA A 42 10.49 -15.99 6.46
N TYR A 43 10.73 -15.05 5.54
CA TYR A 43 11.79 -14.04 5.70
C TYR A 43 11.54 -13.17 6.91
N LEU A 44 10.33 -12.63 7.06
CA LEU A 44 9.98 -11.88 8.27
C LEU A 44 10.25 -12.74 9.52
N LYS A 45 9.73 -13.97 9.59
CA LYS A 45 9.98 -14.86 10.74
C LYS A 45 11.47 -15.12 11.01
N SER A 46 12.32 -15.09 9.97
CA SER A 46 13.77 -15.28 10.09
C SER A 46 14.52 -14.04 10.57
N TYR A 47 14.02 -12.83 10.30
CA TYR A 47 14.68 -11.56 10.60
C TYR A 47 14.07 -10.81 11.79
N ILE A 48 12.78 -11.00 12.06
CA ILE A 48 12.05 -10.31 13.13
C ILE A 48 11.54 -11.30 14.18
N ASN A 49 11.00 -10.78 15.27
CA ASN A 49 10.48 -11.56 16.39
C ASN A 49 9.50 -12.66 15.92
N GLN A 50 9.89 -13.93 16.11
CA GLN A 50 9.13 -15.10 15.66
C GLN A 50 7.67 -15.12 16.14
N ASN A 51 7.41 -14.58 17.34
CA ASN A 51 6.07 -14.55 17.92
C ASN A 51 5.11 -13.60 17.18
N MET A 52 5.63 -12.57 16.50
CA MET A 52 4.80 -11.63 15.73
C MET A 52 4.17 -12.33 14.54
N ILE A 53 4.97 -13.05 13.74
CA ILE A 53 4.48 -13.77 12.56
C ILE A 53 3.53 -14.89 12.96
N ASP A 54 3.81 -15.60 14.05
CA ASP A 54 2.90 -16.60 14.58
C ASP A 54 1.57 -15.98 15.05
N SER A 55 1.60 -14.77 15.63
CA SER A 55 0.39 -14.02 15.99
C SER A 55 -0.43 -13.60 14.77
N TYR A 56 0.22 -13.16 13.68
CA TYR A 56 -0.49 -12.92 12.43
C TYR A 56 -1.16 -14.19 11.91
N ILE A 57 -0.41 -15.29 11.79
CA ILE A 57 -0.92 -16.57 11.24
C ILE A 57 -2.05 -17.14 12.10
N THR A 58 -1.90 -17.14 13.43
CA THR A 58 -2.90 -17.75 14.31
C THR A 58 -4.08 -16.84 14.62
N GLY A 59 -3.95 -15.54 14.36
CA GLY A 59 -4.93 -14.49 14.66
C GLY A 59 -5.38 -13.71 13.43
N LYS A 60 -4.70 -12.59 13.14
CA LYS A 60 -5.16 -11.59 12.16
C LYS A 60 -5.38 -12.17 10.74
N LEU A 61 -4.45 -12.99 10.23
CA LEU A 61 -4.50 -13.57 8.89
C LEU A 61 -5.56 -14.65 8.71
N LYS A 62 -6.07 -15.27 9.80
CA LYS A 62 -7.24 -16.16 9.68
C LYS A 62 -8.45 -15.46 9.08
N ALA A 63 -8.54 -14.14 9.31
CA ALA A 63 -9.47 -13.25 8.65
C ALA A 63 -10.89 -13.80 8.58
N HIS A 64 -11.44 -14.24 9.72
CA HIS A 64 -12.78 -14.82 9.76
C HIS A 64 -13.81 -13.85 10.33
N ASN A 65 -15.06 -14.06 9.97
CA ASN A 65 -16.23 -13.43 10.55
C ASN A 65 -17.26 -14.52 10.86
N LYS A 66 -17.53 -14.75 12.15
CA LYS A 66 -18.44 -15.83 12.61
C LYS A 66 -18.09 -17.22 12.02
N GLY A 67 -16.80 -17.51 11.89
CA GLY A 67 -16.28 -18.79 11.37
C GLY A 67 -16.20 -18.89 9.85
N VAL A 68 -16.63 -17.87 9.11
CA VAL A 68 -16.55 -17.81 7.65
C VAL A 68 -15.38 -16.92 7.24
N PHE A 69 -14.67 -17.29 6.17
CA PHE A 69 -13.62 -16.46 5.60
C PHE A 69 -14.15 -15.08 5.18
N ALA A 70 -13.44 -14.03 5.56
CA ALA A 70 -13.77 -12.64 5.25
C ALA A 70 -12.63 -12.01 4.43
N LEU A 71 -12.83 -11.97 3.12
CA LEU A 71 -11.84 -11.50 2.15
C LEU A 71 -11.33 -10.09 2.45
N ASP A 72 -12.20 -9.15 2.83
CA ASP A 72 -11.78 -7.78 3.14
C ASP A 72 -10.86 -7.70 4.36
N LYS A 73 -11.13 -8.51 5.40
CA LYS A 73 -10.24 -8.60 6.56
C LYS A 73 -8.89 -9.21 6.18
N TYR A 74 -8.90 -10.22 5.32
CA TYR A 74 -7.68 -10.85 4.84
C TYR A 74 -6.83 -9.84 4.07
N ARG A 75 -7.43 -9.12 3.12
CA ARG A 75 -6.77 -8.07 2.33
C ARG A 75 -6.17 -6.98 3.22
N GLN A 76 -6.88 -6.56 4.27
CA GLN A 76 -6.37 -5.58 5.24
C GLN A 76 -5.06 -6.03 5.87
N VAL A 77 -5.05 -7.25 6.42
CA VAL A 77 -3.89 -7.80 7.13
C VAL A 77 -2.77 -8.16 6.15
N PHE A 78 -3.10 -8.66 4.96
CA PHE A 78 -2.15 -8.90 3.88
C PHE A 78 -1.38 -7.62 3.55
N CYS A 79 -2.09 -6.50 3.34
CA CYS A 79 -1.46 -5.20 3.08
C CYS A 79 -0.60 -4.67 4.22
N GLU A 80 -0.99 -4.93 5.48
CA GLU A 80 -0.20 -4.58 6.66
C GLU A 80 1.14 -5.33 6.65
N VAL A 81 1.12 -6.64 6.35
CA VAL A 81 2.31 -7.50 6.29
C VAL A 81 3.18 -7.16 5.08
N THR A 82 2.60 -6.93 3.89
CA THR A 82 3.39 -6.58 2.70
C THR A 82 4.07 -5.23 2.84
N PHE A 83 3.41 -4.23 3.43
CA PHE A 83 4.07 -2.96 3.71
C PHE A 83 5.14 -3.09 4.81
N LEU A 84 4.94 -3.93 5.83
CA LEU A 84 6.00 -4.24 6.79
C LEU A 84 7.23 -4.87 6.09
N TRP A 85 7.00 -5.82 5.18
CA TRP A 85 8.09 -6.42 4.42
C TRP A 85 8.81 -5.41 3.55
N TYR A 86 8.09 -4.47 2.91
CA TYR A 86 8.70 -3.37 2.17
C TYR A 86 9.74 -2.60 3.00
N LEU A 87 9.36 -2.22 4.23
CA LEU A 87 10.23 -1.53 5.18
C LEU A 87 11.44 -2.38 5.56
N VAL A 88 11.21 -3.65 5.93
CA VAL A 88 12.27 -4.58 6.34
C VAL A 88 13.24 -4.85 5.19
N ALA A 89 12.76 -5.03 3.96
CA ALA A 89 13.58 -5.21 2.77
C ALA A 89 14.46 -3.98 2.50
N GLY A 90 13.92 -2.76 2.70
CA GLY A 90 14.70 -1.52 2.66
C GLY A 90 15.82 -1.49 3.69
N LEU A 91 15.51 -1.81 4.96
CA LEU A 91 16.49 -1.84 6.03
C LEU A 91 17.58 -2.90 5.78
N ILE A 92 17.22 -4.10 5.34
CA ILE A 92 18.17 -5.16 5.00
C ILE A 92 19.11 -4.68 3.89
N LYS A 93 18.56 -4.12 2.81
CA LYS A 93 19.36 -3.61 1.67
C LYS A 93 20.34 -2.52 2.10
N ASN A 94 19.95 -1.68 3.05
CA ASN A 94 20.79 -0.62 3.60
C ASN A 94 21.65 -1.07 4.78
N ASN A 95 21.78 -2.38 5.04
CA ASN A 95 22.56 -2.97 6.14
C ASN A 95 22.13 -2.50 7.55
N LYS A 96 20.85 -2.18 7.74
CA LYS A 96 20.24 -1.72 9.00
C LYS A 96 19.50 -2.84 9.74
N ILE A 97 20.16 -4.00 9.86
CA ILE A 97 19.60 -5.19 10.56
C ILE A 97 19.39 -4.91 12.05
N ASP A 98 20.25 -4.09 12.65
CA ASP A 98 20.11 -3.64 14.03
C ASP A 98 18.78 -2.90 14.26
N VAL A 99 18.32 -2.09 13.30
CA VAL A 99 17.00 -1.43 13.33
C VAL A 99 15.89 -2.46 13.16
N VAL A 100 16.01 -3.42 12.23
CA VAL A 100 15.03 -4.51 12.07
C VAL A 100 14.79 -5.24 13.39
N ASN A 101 15.87 -5.52 14.13
CA ASN A 101 15.81 -6.20 15.43
C ASN A 101 15.14 -5.39 16.55
N THR A 102 14.88 -4.10 16.34
CA THR A 102 14.14 -3.25 17.30
C THR A 102 12.64 -3.22 17.06
N LEU A 103 12.13 -3.91 16.03
CA LEU A 103 10.72 -3.93 15.70
C LEU A 103 9.85 -4.29 16.92
N ILE A 104 8.95 -3.38 17.27
CA ILE A 104 7.93 -3.56 18.28
C ILE A 104 6.60 -3.77 17.57
N TYR A 105 6.06 -4.99 17.68
CA TYR A 105 4.74 -5.32 17.16
C TYR A 105 3.65 -4.72 18.05
N GLU A 106 2.69 -4.06 17.43
CA GLU A 106 1.49 -3.58 18.10
C GLU A 106 1.75 -2.77 19.40
N PRO A 107 2.61 -1.72 19.36
CA PRO A 107 2.96 -0.98 20.55
C PRO A 107 1.76 -0.19 21.09
N MET A 108 1.61 -0.22 22.40
CA MET A 108 0.61 0.57 23.10
C MET A 108 1.13 1.99 23.34
N LEU A 109 0.35 2.97 22.92
CA LEU A 109 0.59 4.38 23.22
C LEU A 109 -0.03 4.75 24.58
N GLU A 110 0.42 5.87 25.15
CA GLU A 110 -0.06 6.38 26.45
C GLU A 110 -1.57 6.66 26.48
N ASN A 111 -2.18 6.96 25.33
CA ASN A 111 -3.62 7.14 25.18
C ASN A 111 -4.40 5.80 25.06
N GLY A 112 -3.74 4.66 25.28
CA GLY A 112 -4.33 3.33 25.17
C GLY A 112 -4.63 2.88 23.73
N LYS A 113 -4.11 3.59 22.72
CA LYS A 113 -4.22 3.19 21.31
C LYS A 113 -3.04 2.31 20.91
N LYS A 114 -3.34 1.28 20.13
CA LYS A 114 -2.35 0.37 19.57
C LYS A 114 -2.01 0.80 18.15
N LEU A 115 -0.73 0.96 17.84
CA LEU A 115 -0.25 1.14 16.47
C LEU A 115 -0.03 -0.22 15.81
N GLU A 116 0.27 -0.27 14.51
CA GLU A 116 0.60 -1.56 13.86
C GLU A 116 2.02 -2.01 14.22
N TYR A 117 3.00 -1.10 14.11
CA TYR A 117 4.37 -1.39 14.53
C TYR A 117 5.18 -0.13 14.80
N SER A 118 6.31 -0.30 15.48
CA SER A 118 7.34 0.74 15.62
C SER A 118 8.74 0.16 15.50
N PHE A 119 9.66 0.97 14.99
CA PHE A 119 11.09 0.68 15.00
C PHE A 119 11.81 1.68 15.90
N TYR A 120 13.02 1.34 16.34
CA TYR A 120 13.87 2.24 17.11
C TYR A 120 15.25 2.32 16.44
N GLU A 121 15.57 3.48 15.90
CA GLU A 121 16.90 3.79 15.38
C GLU A 121 17.75 4.32 16.53
N LYS A 122 18.66 3.47 17.01
CA LYS A 122 19.44 3.70 18.24
C LYS A 122 20.40 4.86 18.06
N ASP A 123 21.02 4.96 16.90
CA ASP A 123 22.03 5.99 16.61
C ASP A 123 21.42 7.40 16.64
N LEU A 124 20.13 7.50 16.31
CA LEU A 124 19.37 8.76 16.34
C LEU A 124 18.56 8.93 17.61
N ASN A 125 18.56 7.95 18.51
CA ASN A 125 17.67 7.88 19.68
C ASN A 125 16.21 8.16 19.29
N LEU A 126 15.74 7.53 18.20
CA LEU A 126 14.49 7.89 17.56
C LEU A 126 13.57 6.69 17.40
N LYS A 127 12.35 6.79 17.91
CA LYS A 127 11.30 5.80 17.66
C LYS A 127 10.48 6.20 16.45
N ILE A 128 10.22 5.25 15.55
CA ILE A 128 9.50 5.49 14.31
C ILE A 128 8.23 4.66 14.36
N ASN A 129 7.11 5.35 14.54
CA ASN A 129 5.78 4.80 14.73
C ASN A 129 5.07 4.68 13.38
N PHE A 130 4.51 3.52 13.08
CA PHE A 130 3.75 3.28 11.85
C PHE A 130 2.31 2.89 12.17
N GLU A 131 1.37 3.53 11.48
CA GLU A 131 -0.02 3.14 11.46
C GLU A 131 -0.47 2.95 10.01
N VAL A 132 -0.95 1.75 9.69
CA VAL A 132 -1.32 1.37 8.33
C VAL A 132 -2.84 1.33 8.20
N LYS A 133 -3.36 1.94 7.15
CA LYS A 133 -4.75 1.80 6.72
C LYS A 133 -4.78 1.46 5.25
N ASN A 134 -5.69 0.59 4.85
CA ASN A 134 -5.95 0.29 3.46
C ASN A 134 -7.15 1.08 2.96
N ILE A 135 -7.14 1.35 1.66
CA ILE A 135 -8.32 1.79 0.92
C ILE A 135 -8.58 0.79 -0.19
N ASN A 136 -9.85 0.51 -0.46
CA ASN A 136 -10.23 -0.42 -1.50
C ASN A 136 -10.60 0.36 -2.76
N CYS A 137 -9.80 0.19 -3.81
CA CYS A 137 -9.95 0.84 -5.10
C CYS A 137 -10.49 -0.10 -6.19
N ASP A 138 -11.01 -1.26 -5.80
CA ASP A 138 -11.71 -2.18 -6.68
C ASP A 138 -12.94 -1.49 -7.30
N PRO A 139 -12.97 -1.31 -8.64
CA PRO A 139 -14.08 -0.64 -9.31
C PRO A 139 -15.40 -1.44 -9.21
N PHE A 140 -15.31 -2.77 -9.11
CA PHE A 140 -16.47 -3.66 -9.14
C PHE A 140 -17.31 -3.58 -7.86
N LEU A 141 -16.77 -3.02 -6.79
CA LEU A 141 -17.48 -2.87 -5.53
C LEU A 141 -18.56 -1.80 -5.56
N LYS A 142 -18.34 -0.72 -6.31
CA LYS A 142 -19.24 0.44 -6.32
C LYS A 142 -20.02 0.52 -7.62
N ASP A 143 -19.42 0.10 -8.74
CA ASP A 143 -20.03 0.20 -10.06
C ASP A 143 -20.55 -1.16 -10.55
N THR A 144 -21.47 -1.76 -9.80
CA THR A 144 -21.98 -3.12 -10.05
C THR A 144 -22.79 -3.28 -11.33
N ASN A 145 -23.22 -2.17 -11.94
CA ASN A 145 -24.03 -2.16 -13.17
C ASN A 145 -23.19 -1.86 -14.42
N ILE A 146 -21.87 -1.66 -14.27
CA ILE A 146 -20.98 -1.41 -15.40
C ILE A 146 -20.43 -2.74 -15.91
N ASP A 147 -20.67 -2.99 -17.20
CA ASP A 147 -20.03 -4.10 -17.92
C ASP A 147 -18.60 -3.71 -18.27
N PHE A 148 -17.64 -4.15 -17.44
CA PHE A 148 -16.22 -3.88 -17.67
C PHE A 148 -15.70 -4.73 -18.84
N LYS A 149 -15.40 -4.07 -19.96
CA LYS A 149 -14.92 -4.72 -21.19
C LYS A 149 -13.41 -4.57 -21.31
N LYS A 150 -12.76 -5.61 -21.86
CA LYS A 150 -11.35 -5.53 -22.25
C LYS A 150 -11.14 -4.34 -23.20
N ASP A 151 -10.12 -3.54 -22.92
CA ASP A 151 -9.77 -2.30 -23.61
C ASP A 151 -10.89 -1.24 -23.56
N GLY A 152 -11.82 -1.36 -22.60
CA GLY A 152 -12.88 -0.39 -22.38
C GLY A 152 -12.30 0.95 -21.93
N LYS A 153 -12.94 2.03 -22.38
CA LYS A 153 -12.54 3.41 -22.07
C LYS A 153 -13.40 3.93 -20.91
N TYR A 154 -12.74 4.34 -19.84
CA TYR A 154 -13.38 4.76 -18.60
C TYR A 154 -12.92 6.13 -18.19
N ILE A 155 -13.83 6.91 -17.60
CA ILE A 155 -13.52 8.23 -17.10
C ILE A 155 -13.90 8.31 -15.63
N LYS A 156 -13.02 8.94 -14.86
CA LYS A 156 -13.18 9.05 -13.41
C LYS A 156 -13.03 10.49 -12.99
N SER A 157 -14.08 11.06 -12.43
CA SER A 157 -13.99 12.37 -11.79
C SER A 157 -13.20 12.25 -10.48
N TYR A 158 -12.11 12.99 -10.37
CA TYR A 158 -11.28 12.98 -9.16
C TYR A 158 -11.97 13.71 -8.02
N PHE A 159 -12.74 14.72 -8.38
CA PHE A 159 -13.50 15.56 -7.48
C PHE A 159 -14.99 15.35 -7.77
N GLY A 160 -15.89 15.81 -6.91
CA GLY A 160 -17.33 15.59 -7.09
C GLY A 160 -17.97 16.38 -8.24
N ASP A 161 -17.18 16.83 -9.22
CA ASP A 161 -17.66 17.61 -10.36
C ASP A 161 -18.30 16.67 -11.41
N PRO A 162 -19.44 17.06 -12.02
CA PRO A 162 -20.07 16.29 -13.08
C PRO A 162 -19.14 16.13 -14.30
N ILE A 163 -19.06 14.93 -14.86
CA ILE A 163 -18.13 14.64 -15.96
C ILE A 163 -18.46 15.43 -17.22
N GLU A 164 -19.74 15.72 -17.47
CA GLU A 164 -20.19 16.52 -18.61
C GLU A 164 -19.64 17.96 -18.56
N SER A 165 -19.27 18.44 -17.38
CA SER A 165 -18.62 19.74 -17.21
C SER A 165 -17.10 19.70 -17.44
N LEU A 166 -16.52 18.49 -17.46
CA LEU A 166 -15.09 18.25 -17.55
C LEU A 166 -14.66 17.78 -18.95
N VAL A 167 -15.55 17.13 -19.70
CA VAL A 167 -15.28 16.63 -21.05
C VAL A 167 -16.23 17.25 -22.06
N THR A 168 -15.66 17.95 -23.05
CA THR A 168 -16.41 18.61 -24.13
C THR A 168 -16.69 17.69 -25.32
N ASP A 169 -15.95 16.59 -25.45
CA ASP A 169 -16.12 15.64 -26.55
C ASP A 169 -17.04 14.48 -26.16
N SER A 170 -17.96 14.12 -27.05
CA SER A 170 -18.86 12.96 -26.95
C SER A 170 -18.11 11.63 -27.15
N GLN A 171 -16.96 11.45 -26.51
CA GLN A 171 -16.18 10.23 -26.61
C GLN A 171 -16.92 9.08 -25.89
N ASN A 172 -16.79 7.86 -26.42
CA ASN A 172 -17.39 6.63 -25.87
C ASN A 172 -16.70 6.21 -24.56
N TYR A 173 -16.85 7.02 -23.52
CA TYR A 173 -16.35 6.76 -22.18
C TYR A 173 -17.48 6.32 -21.27
N THR A 174 -17.20 5.31 -20.46
CA THR A 174 -18.07 4.94 -19.35
C THR A 174 -17.58 5.61 -18.08
N GLU A 175 -18.46 6.38 -17.43
CA GLU A 175 -18.16 6.96 -16.11
C GLU A 175 -18.04 5.87 -15.05
N ILE A 176 -16.98 5.94 -14.24
CA ILE A 176 -16.74 5.06 -13.08
C ILE A 176 -16.57 5.86 -11.81
N SER A 177 -16.98 5.26 -10.69
CA SER A 177 -16.88 5.87 -9.38
C SER A 177 -15.45 5.99 -8.89
N SER A 178 -15.19 7.06 -8.12
CA SER A 178 -13.98 7.18 -7.32
C SER A 178 -14.14 6.73 -5.87
N GLN A 179 -13.01 6.32 -5.28
CA GLN A 179 -12.89 5.80 -3.91
C GLN A 179 -12.11 6.74 -2.98
N TYR A 180 -11.73 7.93 -3.45
CA TYR A 180 -10.83 8.82 -2.73
C TYR A 180 -11.40 9.37 -1.41
N SER A 181 -12.72 9.38 -1.24
CA SER A 181 -13.35 9.74 0.03
C SER A 181 -12.93 8.83 1.19
N GLN A 182 -12.46 7.61 0.90
CA GLN A 182 -11.89 6.69 1.90
C GLN A 182 -10.59 7.24 2.52
N ILE A 183 -9.77 7.98 1.75
CA ILE A 183 -8.50 8.57 2.20
C ILE A 183 -8.73 9.48 3.41
N LYS A 184 -9.77 10.33 3.36
CA LYS A 184 -10.13 11.22 4.47
C LYS A 184 -10.40 10.45 5.77
N SER A 185 -11.19 9.37 5.68
CA SER A 185 -11.54 8.55 6.84
C SER A 185 -10.33 7.82 7.39
N ALA A 186 -9.49 7.28 6.50
CA ALA A 186 -8.25 6.59 6.87
C ALA A 186 -7.27 7.53 7.59
N LEU A 187 -6.96 8.69 7.01
CA LEU A 187 -6.06 9.68 7.62
C LEU A 187 -6.58 10.18 8.96
N LYS A 188 -7.89 10.41 9.10
CA LYS A 188 -8.48 10.76 10.40
C LYS A 188 -8.25 9.67 11.45
N LYS A 189 -8.53 8.40 11.12
CA LYS A 189 -8.32 7.27 12.03
C LYS A 189 -6.85 7.13 12.45
N ILE A 190 -5.92 7.40 11.54
CA ILE A 190 -4.49 7.41 11.84
C ILE A 190 -4.16 8.55 12.82
N ASN A 191 -4.57 9.77 12.50
CA ASN A 191 -4.34 10.96 13.33
C ASN A 191 -4.89 10.79 14.77
N ASP A 192 -6.04 10.12 14.90
CA ASP A 192 -6.70 9.89 16.18
C ASP A 192 -5.90 8.95 17.09
N LYS A 193 -5.00 8.12 16.53
CA LYS A 193 -4.10 7.27 17.31
C LYS A 193 -2.83 7.99 17.74
N PHE A 194 -2.24 8.80 16.86
CA PHE A 194 -0.93 9.41 17.11
C PHE A 194 -0.90 10.39 18.29
N ILE A 195 0.27 10.45 18.91
CA ILE A 195 0.68 11.41 19.94
C ILE A 195 2.00 12.02 19.46
N VAL A 196 2.13 13.34 19.56
CA VAL A 196 3.38 14.03 19.20
C VAL A 196 4.34 13.99 20.38
N LYS A 197 5.55 13.51 20.13
CA LYS A 197 6.68 13.51 21.07
C LYS A 197 7.95 13.87 20.33
N ASP A 198 8.94 14.41 21.04
CA ASP A 198 10.15 14.95 20.41
C ASP A 198 11.05 13.86 19.81
N ASN A 199 11.15 12.70 20.46
CA ASN A 199 11.95 11.55 20.04
C ASN A 199 11.12 10.46 19.34
N GLU A 200 9.92 10.81 18.85
CA GLU A 200 9.08 9.90 18.08
C GLU A 200 8.65 10.54 16.75
N LEU A 201 8.83 9.80 15.65
CA LEU A 201 8.28 10.13 14.34
C LEU A 201 7.00 9.34 14.11
N ASN A 202 5.96 10.00 13.63
CA ASN A 202 4.68 9.38 13.30
C ASN A 202 4.50 9.28 11.78
N VAL A 203 4.50 8.05 11.26
CA VAL A 203 4.36 7.72 9.85
C VAL A 203 2.99 7.09 9.61
N GLY A 204 2.10 7.83 8.96
CA GLY A 204 0.80 7.31 8.54
C GLY A 204 0.85 6.72 7.15
N VAL A 205 0.32 5.52 6.97
CA VAL A 205 0.43 4.79 5.71
C VAL A 205 -0.94 4.48 5.15
N ILE A 206 -1.14 4.80 3.88
CA ILE A 206 -2.32 4.44 3.10
C ILE A 206 -1.90 3.41 2.05
N VAL A 207 -2.36 2.16 2.22
CA VAL A 207 -2.17 1.11 1.23
C VAL A 207 -3.33 1.12 0.24
N CYS A 208 -3.05 1.43 -1.02
CA CYS A 208 -4.02 1.42 -2.11
C CYS A 208 -4.17 -0.01 -2.64
N GLN A 209 -5.35 -0.61 -2.45
CA GLN A 209 -5.65 -1.96 -2.97
C GLN A 209 -6.32 -1.85 -4.33
N PHE A 210 -5.80 -2.60 -5.31
CA PHE A 210 -6.30 -2.70 -6.70
C PHE A 210 -6.03 -1.50 -7.61
N SER A 211 -6.10 -1.83 -8.90
CA SER A 211 -5.81 -1.06 -10.11
C SER A 211 -6.37 0.36 -10.11
N THR A 212 -5.60 1.29 -9.58
CA THR A 212 -5.79 2.72 -9.79
C THR A 212 -4.45 3.32 -10.15
N SER A 213 -4.48 4.33 -11.01
CA SER A 213 -3.26 5.00 -11.42
C SER A 213 -2.73 5.89 -10.30
N TRP A 214 -1.41 6.08 -10.21
CA TRP A 214 -0.79 6.87 -9.14
C TRP A 214 -1.12 8.35 -9.24
N GLU A 215 -1.24 8.80 -10.47
CA GLU A 215 -1.66 10.12 -10.92
C GLU A 215 -2.95 10.52 -10.18
N GLU A 216 -3.91 9.61 -10.04
CA GLU A 216 -5.15 9.85 -9.30
C GLU A 216 -4.91 10.28 -7.85
N PHE A 217 -4.04 9.58 -7.15
CA PHE A 217 -3.79 9.83 -5.73
C PHE A 217 -3.01 11.13 -5.54
N ILE A 218 -1.99 11.34 -6.38
CA ILE A 218 -1.20 12.58 -6.41
C ILE A 218 -2.15 13.76 -6.65
N THR A 219 -2.99 13.68 -7.67
CA THR A 219 -3.93 14.74 -8.02
C THR A 219 -4.96 14.97 -6.94
N TYR A 220 -5.65 13.92 -6.48
CA TYR A 220 -6.64 14.05 -5.41
C TYR A 220 -6.05 14.64 -4.12
N PHE A 221 -4.83 14.25 -3.78
CA PHE A 221 -4.21 14.70 -2.53
C PHE A 221 -3.63 16.11 -2.64
N LEU A 222 -2.96 16.45 -3.75
CA LEU A 222 -2.15 17.66 -3.90
C LEU A 222 -2.76 18.77 -4.76
N HIS A 223 -3.88 18.54 -5.46
CA HIS A 223 -4.44 19.54 -6.37
C HIS A 223 -4.52 20.93 -5.73
N PRO A 224 -4.04 22.01 -6.40
CA PRO A 224 -3.85 23.33 -5.76
C PRO A 224 -5.10 23.92 -5.10
N LYS A 225 -6.27 23.73 -5.73
CA LYS A 225 -7.56 24.24 -5.23
C LYS A 225 -8.40 23.19 -4.48
N LYS A 226 -8.52 21.97 -5.02
CA LYS A 226 -9.43 20.91 -4.55
C LYS A 226 -8.74 19.79 -3.78
N GLY A 227 -7.40 19.78 -3.75
CA GLY A 227 -6.61 18.71 -3.15
C GLY A 227 -6.87 18.58 -1.66
N TYR A 228 -6.88 17.34 -1.17
CA TYR A 228 -7.18 17.05 0.23
C TYR A 228 -6.24 17.78 1.20
N ILE A 229 -4.94 17.87 0.89
CA ILE A 229 -3.97 18.56 1.74
C ILE A 229 -4.29 20.05 1.88
N ASN A 230 -4.65 20.70 0.76
CA ASN A 230 -4.90 22.14 0.69
C ASN A 230 -6.22 22.50 1.39
N LEU A 231 -7.28 21.71 1.16
CA LEU A 231 -8.59 21.92 1.79
C LEU A 231 -8.58 21.70 3.31
N ASN A 232 -7.60 20.97 3.84
CA ASN A 232 -7.55 20.61 5.26
C ASN A 232 -6.34 21.15 6.01
N LYS A 233 -5.51 21.99 5.38
CA LYS A 233 -4.32 22.62 6.00
C LYS A 233 -4.65 23.32 7.33
N LYS A 234 -5.82 23.97 7.43
CA LYS A 234 -6.28 24.66 8.65
C LYS A 234 -6.97 23.76 9.68
N LYS A 235 -7.32 22.52 9.32
CA LYS A 235 -8.14 21.62 10.14
C LYS A 235 -7.32 20.69 11.04
N LYS A 236 -6.01 20.91 11.13
CA LYS A 236 -5.10 20.16 11.99
C LYS A 236 -5.10 18.64 11.77
N ILE A 237 -5.51 18.20 10.57
CA ILE A 237 -5.59 16.77 10.23
C ILE A 237 -4.19 16.16 10.15
N PHE A 238 -3.17 16.97 9.88
CA PHE A 238 -1.79 16.53 9.70
C PHE A 238 -0.87 16.89 10.87
N ASP A 239 -1.36 17.57 11.91
CA ASP A 239 -0.53 18.12 13.00
C ASP A 239 0.24 17.05 13.79
N LYS A 240 -0.20 15.80 13.74
CA LYS A 240 0.44 14.69 14.44
C LYS A 240 1.27 13.79 13.55
N PHE A 241 1.34 14.07 12.25
CA PHE A 241 2.11 13.30 11.29
C PHE A 241 3.45 13.96 11.07
N ASP A 242 4.49 13.15 10.95
CA ASP A 242 5.75 13.59 10.34
C ASP A 242 5.79 13.26 8.86
N LEU A 243 5.20 12.12 8.50
CA LEU A 243 5.18 11.59 7.15
C LEU A 243 3.82 10.92 6.86
N VAL A 244 3.29 11.17 5.67
CA VAL A 244 2.22 10.35 5.08
C VAL A 244 2.80 9.58 3.91
N VAL A 245 2.60 8.27 3.87
CA VAL A 245 3.04 7.39 2.81
C VAL A 245 1.85 6.83 2.08
N PHE A 246 1.85 6.89 0.76
CA PHE A 246 0.95 6.09 -0.07
C PHE A 246 1.75 4.94 -0.64
N PHE A 247 1.26 3.74 -0.45
CA PHE A 247 1.89 2.51 -0.89
C PHE A 247 0.93 1.71 -1.75
N SER A 248 1.46 1.09 -2.80
CA SER A 248 0.72 0.09 -3.54
C SER A 248 1.59 -1.05 -3.99
N GLY A 249 0.96 -2.22 -4.01
CA GLY A 249 1.55 -3.37 -4.66
C GLY A 249 1.50 -3.24 -6.18
N VAL A 250 2.40 -3.96 -6.82
CA VAL A 250 2.29 -4.35 -8.23
C VAL A 250 1.77 -5.79 -8.30
N ALA A 251 1.39 -6.27 -9.48
CA ALA A 251 0.87 -7.63 -9.64
C ALA A 251 1.93 -8.71 -9.34
N THR A 252 3.19 -8.46 -9.70
CA THR A 252 4.33 -9.36 -9.52
C THR A 252 5.49 -8.63 -8.83
N PRO A 253 5.41 -8.35 -7.53
CA PRO A 253 6.54 -7.75 -6.85
C PRO A 253 7.72 -8.75 -6.88
N ASP A 254 8.95 -8.28 -7.10
CA ASP A 254 10.11 -9.12 -6.81
C ASP A 254 10.20 -9.33 -5.30
N ILE A 255 10.85 -10.39 -4.81
CA ILE A 255 10.86 -10.67 -3.36
C ILE A 255 11.46 -9.54 -2.52
N ASN A 256 12.34 -8.71 -3.07
CA ASN A 256 12.95 -7.59 -2.35
C ASN A 256 12.14 -6.30 -2.46
N TYR A 257 11.00 -6.32 -3.17
CA TYR A 257 10.14 -5.17 -3.46
C TYR A 257 10.92 -4.01 -4.10
N GLU A 258 11.98 -4.33 -4.85
CA GLU A 258 12.81 -3.35 -5.53
C GLU A 258 12.02 -2.70 -6.68
N ASN A 259 11.22 -3.48 -7.40
CA ASN A 259 10.37 -2.98 -8.46
C ASN A 259 9.35 -1.98 -7.92
N ILE A 260 8.71 -2.24 -6.77
CA ILE A 260 7.81 -1.28 -6.11
C ILE A 260 8.52 0.04 -5.82
N TYR A 261 9.75 -0.03 -5.29
CA TYR A 261 10.54 1.16 -4.99
C TYR A 261 10.94 1.94 -6.26
N GLN A 262 11.51 1.27 -7.25
CA GLN A 262 12.03 1.89 -8.48
C GLN A 262 10.95 2.44 -9.41
N THR A 263 9.76 1.83 -9.40
CA THR A 263 8.63 2.27 -10.23
C THR A 263 7.74 3.28 -9.53
N TRP A 264 8.21 3.87 -8.41
CA TRP A 264 7.48 4.88 -7.65
C TRP A 264 6.10 4.40 -7.19
N ASN A 265 5.91 3.10 -6.93
CA ASN A 265 4.66 2.59 -6.33
C ASN A 265 4.57 2.90 -4.81
N THR A 266 5.46 3.75 -4.31
CA THR A 266 5.48 4.28 -2.94
C THR A 266 5.81 5.77 -3.01
N TYR A 267 5.00 6.61 -2.38
CA TYR A 267 5.18 8.06 -2.34
C TYR A 267 5.14 8.61 -0.94
N SER A 268 6.01 9.58 -0.70
CA SER A 268 6.18 10.21 0.59
C SER A 268 5.78 11.68 0.57
N TYR A 269 4.95 12.04 1.53
CA TYR A 269 4.49 13.39 1.79
C TYR A 269 5.05 13.84 3.13
N VAL A 270 6.20 14.52 3.07
CA VAL A 270 6.93 14.99 4.26
C VAL A 270 6.21 16.21 4.80
N ILE A 271 5.53 16.02 5.93
CA ILE A 271 4.75 17.06 6.62
C ILE A 271 5.65 17.88 7.55
N SER A 272 6.64 17.21 8.15
CA SER A 272 7.48 17.72 9.22
C SER A 272 8.95 17.72 8.80
N ASN A 273 9.68 18.78 9.15
CA ASN A 273 11.12 18.84 8.96
C ASN A 273 11.91 18.02 9.99
N ARG A 274 11.23 17.35 10.93
CA ARG A 274 11.86 16.50 11.96
C ARG A 274 12.38 15.18 11.42
N ILE A 275 11.88 14.71 10.28
CA ILE A 275 12.27 13.41 9.72
C ILE A 275 13.67 13.50 9.09
N PRO A 276 14.68 12.76 9.60
CA PRO A 276 16.00 12.73 8.99
C PRO A 276 15.95 12.06 7.61
N ASN A 277 16.74 12.56 6.66
CA ASN A 277 16.81 11.98 5.31
C ASN A 277 17.26 10.51 5.34
N GLU A 278 18.14 10.14 6.28
CA GLU A 278 18.57 8.75 6.44
C GLU A 278 17.42 7.81 6.82
N ILE A 279 16.42 8.27 7.57
CA ILE A 279 15.23 7.48 7.87
C ILE A 279 14.42 7.25 6.60
N LEU A 280 14.25 8.30 5.77
CA LEU A 280 13.57 8.15 4.48
C LEU A 280 14.30 7.11 3.61
N LEU A 281 15.62 7.24 3.44
CA LEU A 281 16.43 6.33 2.62
C LEU A 281 16.43 4.89 3.14
N ASN A 282 16.67 4.70 4.44
CA ASN A 282 16.80 3.37 5.04
C ASN A 282 15.50 2.56 4.93
N PHE A 283 14.36 3.22 5.08
CA PHE A 283 13.04 2.61 4.94
C PHE A 283 12.48 2.66 3.50
N ARG A 284 13.24 3.17 2.52
CA ARG A 284 12.81 3.40 1.12
C ARG A 284 11.58 4.30 0.98
N LEU A 285 11.45 5.26 1.89
CA LEU A 285 10.40 6.28 1.91
C LEU A 285 10.90 7.60 1.30
N ASP A 286 11.99 7.59 0.52
CA ASP A 286 12.62 8.77 -0.07
C ASP A 286 12.08 9.15 -1.46
N ASN A 287 11.07 8.43 -1.97
CA ASN A 287 10.24 8.85 -3.10
C ASN A 287 9.32 10.03 -2.71
N VAL A 288 9.93 11.16 -2.36
CA VAL A 288 9.25 12.35 -1.84
C VAL A 288 8.61 13.12 -2.98
N VAL A 289 7.31 13.38 -2.89
CA VAL A 289 6.56 14.21 -3.86
C VAL A 289 6.13 15.54 -3.28
N PHE A 290 6.12 15.64 -1.95
CA PHE A 290 5.76 16.82 -1.21
C PHE A 290 6.69 16.98 -0.02
N TYR A 291 7.29 18.17 0.10
CA TYR A 291 8.18 18.52 1.20
C TYR A 291 7.86 19.91 1.73
N ASN A 292 7.53 20.00 3.02
CA ASN A 292 7.38 21.27 3.74
C ASN A 292 6.50 22.31 3.01
N GLY A 293 5.33 21.88 2.53
CA GLY A 293 4.38 22.78 1.86
C GLY A 293 4.63 22.99 0.36
N ARG A 294 5.62 22.34 -0.23
CA ARG A 294 5.95 22.44 -1.67
C ARG A 294 5.85 21.08 -2.34
N ILE A 295 5.34 21.09 -3.57
CA ILE A 295 5.27 19.93 -4.46
C ILE A 295 6.54 19.91 -5.30
N LEU A 296 7.12 18.75 -5.58
CA LEU A 296 8.25 18.66 -6.51
C LEU A 296 7.79 18.89 -7.95
N ASP A 297 8.60 19.61 -8.73
CA ASP A 297 8.24 20.07 -10.08
C ASP A 297 7.85 18.93 -11.03
N GLU A 298 8.47 17.76 -10.89
CA GLU A 298 8.23 16.57 -11.71
C GLU A 298 6.79 16.05 -11.60
N MET A 299 6.12 16.34 -10.49
CA MET A 299 4.73 15.94 -10.23
C MET A 299 3.73 16.98 -10.70
N SER A 300 4.17 18.16 -11.15
CA SER A 300 3.28 19.29 -11.46
C SER A 300 2.34 19.05 -12.65
N GLN A 301 2.67 18.11 -13.54
CA GLN A 301 1.84 17.80 -14.71
C GLN A 301 0.49 17.19 -14.31
N PHE A 302 0.46 16.32 -13.31
CA PHE A 302 -0.75 15.59 -12.92
C PHE A 302 -1.65 16.40 -11.98
N ILE A 303 -1.05 17.20 -11.07
CA ILE A 303 -1.79 17.82 -9.95
C ILE A 303 -2.94 18.76 -10.33
N ASN A 304 -3.00 19.22 -11.58
CA ASN A 304 -4.03 20.15 -12.05
C ASN A 304 -5.22 19.44 -12.73
N GLU A 305 -5.12 18.13 -12.94
CA GLU A 305 -6.18 17.34 -13.55
C GLU A 305 -7.41 17.29 -12.63
N ASN A 306 -8.60 17.36 -13.20
CA ASN A 306 -9.85 17.21 -12.44
C ASN A 306 -10.52 15.84 -12.67
N PHE A 307 -10.05 15.11 -13.67
CA PHE A 307 -10.49 13.79 -14.05
C PHE A 307 -9.36 13.07 -14.79
N GLY A 308 -9.44 11.74 -14.84
CA GLY A 308 -8.54 10.91 -15.65
C GLY A 308 -9.32 10.06 -16.63
N LYS A 309 -8.69 9.81 -17.78
CA LYS A 309 -9.17 8.86 -18.80
C LYS A 309 -8.34 7.60 -18.72
N TYR A 310 -9.02 6.46 -18.68
CA TYR A 310 -8.40 5.17 -18.45
C TYR A 310 -8.81 4.14 -19.47
N VAL A 311 -7.90 3.21 -19.73
CA VAL A 311 -8.19 1.96 -20.41
C VAL A 311 -8.13 0.83 -19.41
N PHE A 312 -9.17 0.01 -19.39
CA PHE A 312 -9.25 -1.19 -18.59
C PHE A 312 -8.72 -2.39 -19.37
N ILE A 313 -7.72 -3.08 -18.83
CA ILE A 313 -7.09 -4.20 -19.53
C ILE A 313 -7.18 -5.44 -18.64
N ILE A 314 -7.68 -6.52 -19.27
CA ILE A 314 -7.66 -7.87 -18.71
C ILE A 314 -6.56 -8.63 -19.44
N HIS A 315 -5.54 -9.05 -18.71
CA HIS A 315 -4.48 -9.92 -19.22
C HIS A 315 -4.25 -11.06 -18.22
N GLU A 316 -4.48 -12.31 -18.68
CA GLU A 316 -4.30 -13.53 -17.87
C GLU A 316 -4.98 -13.52 -16.51
N GLY A 317 -6.20 -12.97 -16.44
CA GLY A 317 -6.96 -12.88 -15.19
C GLY A 317 -6.52 -11.74 -14.26
N ILE A 318 -5.50 -10.97 -14.64
CA ILE A 318 -5.09 -9.75 -13.96
C ILE A 318 -5.80 -8.56 -14.59
N ILE A 319 -6.35 -7.72 -13.72
CA ILE A 319 -7.15 -6.56 -14.08
C ILE A 319 -6.38 -5.30 -13.71
N GLN A 320 -6.19 -4.41 -14.69
CA GLN A 320 -5.48 -3.14 -14.49
C GLN A 320 -6.14 -1.97 -15.23
N PHE A 321 -6.05 -0.76 -14.65
CA PHE A 321 -6.38 0.50 -15.31
C PHE A 321 -5.08 1.21 -15.63
N PHE A 322 -4.96 1.65 -16.86
CA PHE A 322 -3.86 2.49 -17.33
C PHE A 322 -4.43 3.82 -17.78
N SER A 323 -3.70 4.91 -17.57
CA SER A 323 -4.03 6.18 -18.24
C SER A 323 -4.09 5.95 -19.76
N GLU A 324 -5.09 6.51 -20.43
CA GLU A 324 -5.23 6.40 -21.89
C GLU A 324 -3.99 6.94 -22.62
N ASP A 325 -3.29 7.90 -22.02
CA ASP A 325 -2.12 8.54 -22.61
C ASP A 325 -0.88 7.62 -22.63
N ILE A 326 -0.94 6.46 -21.95
CA ILE A 326 0.15 5.47 -21.99
C ILE A 326 0.08 4.70 -23.32
N PRO A 327 1.17 4.65 -24.11
CA PRO A 327 1.19 3.91 -25.37
C PRO A 327 0.84 2.44 -25.17
N LYS A 328 -0.05 1.91 -26.02
CA LYS A 328 -0.50 0.52 -25.96
C LYS A 328 0.66 -0.49 -25.96
N GLU A 329 1.71 -0.23 -26.73
CA GLU A 329 2.91 -1.09 -26.76
C GLU A 329 3.60 -1.18 -25.39
N SER A 330 3.63 -0.09 -24.63
CA SER A 330 4.18 -0.07 -23.26
C SER A 330 3.31 -0.92 -22.32
N VAL A 331 2.00 -0.84 -22.48
CA VAL A 331 1.06 -1.62 -21.68
C VAL A 331 1.13 -3.11 -22.02
N ASP A 332 1.11 -3.46 -23.31
CA ASP A 332 1.23 -4.83 -23.80
C ASP A 332 2.56 -5.47 -23.35
N LYS A 333 3.66 -4.70 -23.40
CA LYS A 333 4.97 -5.16 -22.90
C LYS A 333 4.92 -5.46 -21.40
N TYR A 334 4.34 -4.57 -20.60
CA TYR A 334 4.24 -4.75 -19.15
C TYR A 334 3.33 -5.93 -18.78
N CYS A 335 2.16 -6.06 -19.42
CA CYS A 335 1.26 -7.19 -19.24
C CYS A 335 1.94 -8.53 -19.61
N LYS A 336 2.68 -8.57 -20.72
CA LYS A 336 3.44 -9.75 -21.12
C LYS A 336 4.55 -10.09 -20.12
N GLN A 337 5.27 -9.09 -19.61
CA GLN A 337 6.29 -9.32 -18.58
C GLN A 337 5.68 -9.95 -17.32
N ILE A 338 4.55 -9.43 -16.85
CA ILE A 338 3.81 -9.99 -15.70
C ILE A 338 3.36 -11.43 -15.98
N SER A 339 2.82 -11.68 -17.18
CA SER A 339 2.40 -13.01 -17.65
C SER A 339 3.55 -14.02 -17.62
N ASP A 340 4.66 -13.67 -18.27
CA ASP A 340 5.86 -14.49 -18.35
C ASP A 340 6.44 -14.78 -16.94
N GLU A 341 6.40 -13.81 -16.04
CA GLU A 341 6.85 -13.96 -14.65
C GLU A 341 5.96 -14.88 -13.81
N LEU A 342 4.64 -14.86 -14.03
CA LEU A 342 3.68 -15.64 -13.24
C LEU A 342 3.49 -17.07 -13.73
N TYR A 343 3.53 -17.28 -15.05
CA TYR A 343 3.10 -18.55 -15.66
C TYR A 343 4.21 -19.27 -16.41
N HIS A 344 5.33 -18.61 -16.70
CA HIS A 344 6.41 -19.18 -17.52
C HIS A 344 7.77 -19.32 -16.80
N LYS A 345 7.89 -18.89 -15.53
CA LYS A 345 8.95 -19.36 -14.63
C LYS A 345 8.55 -20.71 -14.01
N LYS A 346 8.86 -21.79 -14.71
CA LYS A 346 8.93 -23.15 -14.14
C LYS A 346 10.35 -23.50 -13.75
#